data_AF-A0A1A7WEX3-F1
#
_entry.id   AF-A0A1A7WEX3-F1
#
_cell.length_a   1.000
_cell.length_b   1.000
_cell.length_c   1.000
_cell.angle_alpha   90.00
_cell.angle_beta   90.00
_cell.angle_gamma   90.00
#
_symmetry.space_group_name_H-M   'P 1'
#
loop_
_entity.id
_entity.type
_entity.pdbx_description
1 polymer ?
#
loop_
_entity_poly.entity_id
_entity_poly.type
_entity_poly.pdbx_seq_one_letter_code
_entity_poly.pdbx_strand_id
1 'polypeptide(L)'
;MPCSCGDWRRWIRPLVVVLYILLLMVVLPLCIWELQKSGVGTHNKAWFIAGIFVFMTIPISLWGILQHLVHYTQPELQKPIIRILWMVPIYSLDSWIALKYPSIAIYVDTCRECYEAYVIYNFMTFLLNYLENQYPSLVMMLEVQEQQKHLPPLCCCPPWPMGEVLLLRCKLGVLQYTVVRPVTTVIALICQLCGVYDEGNFSSANAWTYLVIFNNMSQLFAMYCL
;
A
#
# COMPACT_ATOMS: atom_id res chain seq x y z
N MET A 1 15.66 30.32 27.08
CA MET A 1 14.26 30.47 26.65
C MET A 1 13.85 29.15 26.00
N PRO A 2 13.00 28.32 26.61
CA PRO A 2 12.57 27.08 25.99
C PRO A 2 11.51 27.40 24.93
N CYS A 3 11.73 26.90 23.72
CA CYS A 3 10.88 27.12 22.55
C CYS A 3 9.48 26.52 22.76
N SER A 4 8.45 27.31 22.45
CA SER A 4 7.01 27.01 22.41
C SER A 4 6.61 25.95 21.35
N CYS A 5 7.48 25.01 21.01
CA CYS A 5 7.30 24.06 19.91
C CYS A 5 6.76 22.68 20.35
N GLY A 6 6.33 22.54 21.61
CA GLY A 6 5.90 21.27 22.21
C GLY A 6 4.38 21.09 22.38
N ASP A 7 3.58 22.15 22.31
CA ASP A 7 2.18 22.09 22.77
C ASP A 7 1.21 21.48 21.74
N TRP A 8 1.50 21.58 20.44
CA TRP A 8 0.62 21.03 19.40
C TRP A 8 0.47 19.49 19.50
N ARG A 9 1.54 18.77 19.86
CA ARG A 9 1.56 17.31 20.06
C ARG A 9 0.62 16.86 21.18
N ARG A 10 0.40 17.71 22.20
CA ARG A 10 -0.45 17.42 23.36
C ARG A 10 -1.94 17.55 23.03
N TRP A 11 -2.32 18.55 22.25
CA TRP A 11 -3.71 18.83 21.90
C TRP A 11 -4.24 17.98 20.73
N ILE A 12 -3.37 17.55 19.82
CA ILE A 12 -3.82 16.80 18.64
C ILE A 12 -4.36 15.39 18.99
N ARG A 13 -3.83 14.79 20.06
CA ARG A 13 -4.27 13.48 20.56
C ARG A 13 -5.73 13.48 21.05
N PRO A 14 -6.12 14.28 22.05
CA PRO A 14 -7.51 14.34 22.48
C PRO A 14 -8.43 14.87 21.37
N LEU A 15 -7.96 15.80 20.54
CA LEU A 15 -8.75 16.37 19.44
C LEU A 15 -9.15 15.31 18.40
N VAL A 16 -8.22 14.43 17.99
CA VAL A 16 -8.53 13.36 17.02
C VAL A 16 -9.39 12.27 17.65
N VAL A 17 -9.19 11.94 18.93
CA VAL A 17 -10.06 11.00 19.65
C VAL A 17 -11.49 11.56 19.78
N VAL A 18 -11.63 12.84 20.10
CA VAL A 18 -12.93 13.51 20.20
C VAL A 18 -13.60 13.61 18.83
N LEU A 19 -12.86 13.97 17.77
CA LEU A 19 -13.37 13.96 16.39
C LEU A 19 -13.83 12.56 15.98
N TYR A 20 -13.07 11.53 16.32
CA TYR A 20 -13.41 10.15 16.01
C TYR A 20 -14.68 9.69 16.75
N ILE A 21 -14.79 9.96 18.05
CA ILE A 21 -15.98 9.65 18.85
C ILE A 21 -17.19 10.43 18.33
N LEU A 22 -17.03 11.72 17.99
CA LEU A 22 -18.10 12.53 17.40
C LEU A 22 -18.54 11.98 16.05
N LEU A 23 -17.61 11.56 15.20
CA LEU A 23 -17.91 10.98 13.89
C LEU A 23 -18.65 9.64 14.05
N LEU A 24 -18.22 8.78 14.97
CA LEU A 24 -18.91 7.53 15.32
C LEU A 24 -20.34 7.78 15.85
N MET A 25 -20.51 8.79 16.71
CA MET A 25 -21.79 9.19 17.30
C MET A 25 -22.77 9.82 16.29
N VAL A 26 -22.28 10.32 15.15
CA VAL A 26 -23.12 10.86 14.07
C VAL A 26 -23.41 9.78 13.02
N VAL A 27 -22.41 8.98 12.64
CA VAL A 27 -22.53 7.94 11.61
C VAL A 27 -23.44 6.79 12.07
N LEU A 28 -23.31 6.32 13.31
CA LEU A 28 -24.14 5.21 13.83
C LEU A 28 -25.65 5.51 13.81
N PRO A 29 -26.15 6.64 14.36
CA PRO A 29 -27.59 6.92 14.32
C PRO A 29 -28.09 7.26 12.92
N LEU A 30 -27.30 7.91 12.07
CA LEU A 30 -27.64 8.09 10.64
C LEU A 30 -27.82 6.73 9.96
N CYS A 31 -26.90 5.78 10.19
CA CYS A 31 -26.99 4.44 9.62
C CYS A 31 -28.24 3.69 10.09
N ILE A 32 -28.58 3.75 11.37
CA ILE A 32 -29.78 3.11 11.92
C ILE A 32 -31.05 3.73 11.32
N TRP A 33 -31.09 5.06 11.22
CA TRP A 33 -32.23 5.80 10.67
C TRP A 33 -32.44 5.51 9.18
N GLU A 34 -31.36 5.47 8.39
CA GLU A 34 -31.42 5.17 6.96
C GLU A 34 -31.76 3.70 6.69
N LEU A 35 -31.28 2.77 7.52
CA LEU A 35 -31.63 1.33 7.45
C LEU A 35 -33.14 1.12 7.67
N GLN A 36 -33.73 1.86 8.61
CA GLN A 36 -35.16 1.78 8.92
C GLN A 36 -36.03 2.44 7.84
N LYS A 37 -35.52 3.47 7.16
CA LYS A 37 -36.28 4.21 6.14
C LYS A 37 -36.28 3.52 4.77
N SER A 38 -35.43 2.51 4.56
CA SER A 38 -35.04 2.08 3.22
C SER A 38 -35.60 0.72 2.78
N GLY A 39 -36.70 0.74 2.02
CA GLY A 39 -37.05 -0.28 1.02
C GLY A 39 -36.15 -0.21 -0.23
N VAL A 40 -34.83 -0.18 -0.05
CA VAL A 40 -33.85 0.18 -1.10
C VAL A 40 -33.01 -1.03 -1.51
N GLY A 41 -32.68 -1.12 -2.81
CA GLY A 41 -31.96 -2.24 -3.42
C GLY A 41 -30.63 -2.59 -2.78
N THR A 42 -30.23 -3.87 -2.91
CA THR A 42 -29.04 -4.49 -2.27
C THR A 42 -27.74 -3.71 -2.48
N HIS A 43 -27.58 -3.08 -3.64
CA HIS A 43 -26.38 -2.32 -3.99
C HIS A 43 -26.20 -1.05 -3.11
N ASN A 44 -27.27 -0.30 -2.86
CA ASN A 44 -27.21 0.88 -2.00
C ASN A 44 -26.93 0.52 -0.54
N LYS A 45 -27.44 -0.64 -0.09
CA LYS A 45 -27.13 -1.17 1.25
C LYS A 45 -25.64 -1.50 1.38
N ALA A 46 -25.06 -2.17 0.39
CA ALA A 46 -23.64 -2.52 0.37
C ALA A 46 -22.74 -1.28 0.38
N TRP A 47 -23.06 -0.27 -0.44
CA TRP A 47 -22.32 0.99 -0.46
C TRP A 47 -22.36 1.75 0.87
N PHE A 48 -23.51 1.76 1.54
CA PHE A 48 -23.63 2.37 2.88
C PHE A 48 -22.80 1.64 3.92
N ILE A 49 -22.88 0.31 3.98
CA ILE A 49 -22.10 -0.50 4.92
C ILE A 49 -20.60 -0.29 4.69
N ALA A 50 -20.15 -0.32 3.44
CA ALA A 50 -18.77 -0.04 3.08
C ALA A 50 -18.33 1.36 3.56
N GLY A 51 -19.19 2.37 3.39
CA GLY A 51 -18.94 3.73 3.88
C GLY A 51 -18.66 3.77 5.38
N ILE A 52 -19.43 3.06 6.21
CA ILE A 52 -19.21 3.00 7.67
C ILE A 52 -17.80 2.48 7.98
N PHE A 53 -17.40 1.38 7.33
CA PHE A 53 -16.07 0.81 7.52
C PHE A 53 -14.97 1.77 7.10
N VAL A 54 -15.11 2.47 5.96
CA VAL A 54 -14.14 3.48 5.52
C VAL A 54 -14.02 4.63 6.51
N PHE A 55 -15.15 5.14 6.99
CA PHE A 55 -15.20 6.22 7.99
C PHE A 55 -14.61 5.80 9.34
N MET A 56 -14.60 4.51 9.66
CA MET A 56 -13.90 3.97 10.82
C MET A 56 -12.39 3.80 10.56
N THR A 57 -12.03 3.25 9.40
CA THR A 57 -10.65 2.92 9.03
C THR A 57 -9.76 4.15 8.83
N ILE A 58 -10.27 5.20 8.17
CA ILE A 58 -9.48 6.41 7.88
C ILE A 58 -8.95 7.07 9.17
N PRO A 59 -9.79 7.39 10.18
CA PRO A 59 -9.31 7.98 11.42
C PRO A 59 -8.34 7.09 12.21
N ILE A 60 -8.57 5.76 12.23
CA ILE A 60 -7.66 4.83 12.92
C ILE A 60 -6.28 4.84 12.25
N SER A 61 -6.23 4.80 10.91
CA SER A 61 -4.96 4.88 10.19
C SER A 61 -4.28 6.24 10.37
N LEU A 62 -5.03 7.34 10.27
CA LEU A 62 -4.52 8.69 10.53
C LEU A 62 -3.98 8.83 11.95
N TRP A 63 -4.62 8.19 12.93
CA TRP A 63 -4.11 8.13 14.30
C TRP A 63 -2.74 7.45 14.39
N GLY A 64 -2.56 6.31 13.73
CA GLY A 64 -1.26 5.64 13.64
C GLY A 64 -0.19 6.52 13.00
N ILE A 65 -0.52 7.19 11.89
CA ILE A 65 0.38 8.13 11.20
C ILE A 65 0.77 9.27 12.13
N LEU A 66 -0.22 9.86 12.83
CA LEU A 66 0.02 10.91 13.80
C LEU A 66 0.90 10.43 14.96
N GLN A 67 0.74 9.21 15.45
CA GLN A 67 1.60 8.70 16.52
C GLN A 67 3.08 8.64 16.10
N HIS A 68 3.36 8.19 14.87
CA HIS A 68 4.70 8.21 14.29
C HIS A 68 5.24 9.63 14.11
N LEU A 69 4.39 10.57 13.66
CA LEU A 69 4.76 11.98 13.56
C LEU A 69 4.98 12.62 14.93
N VAL A 70 4.23 12.22 15.96
CA VAL A 70 4.29 12.70 17.36
C VAL A 70 5.53 12.19 18.09
N HIS A 71 5.90 10.93 17.90
CA HIS A 71 7.07 10.31 18.54
C HIS A 71 8.20 10.15 17.53
N TYR A 72 8.57 11.28 16.89
CA TYR A 72 9.52 11.27 15.78
C TYR A 72 10.98 11.19 16.28
N THR A 73 11.42 10.01 16.69
CA THR A 73 12.74 9.76 17.31
C THR A 73 13.80 9.31 16.29
N GLN A 74 13.42 8.51 15.30
CA GLN A 74 14.32 7.93 14.29
C GLN A 74 13.79 8.23 12.88
N PRO A 75 14.15 9.38 12.28
CA PRO A 75 13.60 9.83 11.01
C PRO A 75 13.81 8.84 9.86
N GLU A 76 14.97 8.18 9.82
CA GLU A 76 15.35 7.26 8.72
C GLU A 76 14.48 6.01 8.66
N LEU A 77 13.93 5.57 9.79
CA LEU A 77 12.99 4.45 9.88
C LEU A 77 11.54 4.89 9.78
N GLN A 78 11.22 6.05 10.36
CA GLN A 78 9.84 6.51 10.45
C GLN A 78 9.31 7.13 9.15
N LYS A 79 10.15 7.75 8.31
CA LYS A 79 9.68 8.28 7.00
C LYS A 79 9.12 7.15 6.11
N PRO A 80 9.82 6.02 5.90
CA PRO A 80 9.26 4.90 5.15
C PRO A 80 7.98 4.33 5.78
N ILE A 81 7.94 4.15 7.12
CA ILE A 81 6.75 3.62 7.82
C ILE A 81 5.52 4.50 7.56
N ILE A 82 5.66 5.82 7.68
CA ILE A 82 4.55 6.75 7.45
C ILE A 82 4.01 6.62 6.02
N ARG A 83 4.90 6.49 5.03
CA ARG A 83 4.52 6.28 3.62
C ARG A 83 3.80 4.93 3.44
N ILE A 84 4.23 3.87 4.09
CA ILE A 84 3.56 2.55 4.02
C ILE A 84 2.15 2.64 4.65
N LEU A 85 2.01 3.33 5.78
CA LEU A 85 0.75 3.39 6.54
C LEU A 85 -0.38 4.11 5.78
N TRP A 86 -0.03 5.01 4.85
CA TRP A 86 -0.96 5.66 3.91
C TRP A 86 -1.63 4.70 2.92
N MET A 87 -1.17 3.45 2.83
CA MET A 87 -1.84 2.42 2.01
C MET A 87 -3.27 2.16 2.50
N VAL A 88 -3.51 2.15 3.81
CA VAL A 88 -4.82 1.80 4.39
C VAL A 88 -5.93 2.81 4.02
N PRO A 89 -5.74 4.14 4.14
CA PRO A 89 -6.73 5.12 3.69
C PRO A 89 -6.97 5.10 2.18
N ILE A 90 -5.91 4.89 1.38
CA ILE A 90 -6.03 4.87 -0.09
C ILE A 90 -6.87 3.67 -0.53
N TYR A 91 -6.58 2.47 -0.02
CA TYR A 91 -7.30 1.25 -0.40
C TYR A 91 -8.77 1.27 0.07
N SER A 92 -9.02 1.82 1.27
CA SER A 92 -10.39 1.92 1.80
C SER A 92 -11.24 2.90 0.99
N LEU A 93 -10.70 4.08 0.62
CA LEU A 93 -11.39 5.05 -0.24
C LEU A 93 -11.64 4.51 -1.64
N ASP A 94 -10.62 3.90 -2.25
CA ASP A 94 -10.72 3.28 -3.57
C ASP A 94 -11.86 2.25 -3.63
N SER A 95 -11.87 1.31 -2.67
CA SER A 95 -12.92 0.29 -2.57
C SER A 95 -14.34 0.88 -2.47
N TRP A 96 -14.51 1.96 -1.71
CA TRP A 96 -15.82 2.60 -1.54
C TRP A 96 -16.27 3.39 -2.77
N ILE A 97 -15.34 4.03 -3.48
CA ILE A 97 -15.60 4.73 -4.74
C ILE A 97 -15.92 3.72 -5.85
N ALA A 98 -15.15 2.63 -5.93
CA ALA A 98 -15.33 1.57 -6.91
C ALA A 98 -16.71 0.92 -6.80
N LEU A 99 -17.25 0.77 -5.59
CA LEU A 99 -18.61 0.29 -5.37
C LEU A 99 -19.69 1.21 -5.97
N LYS A 100 -19.47 2.53 -6.07
CA LYS A 100 -20.51 3.47 -6.53
C LYS A 100 -20.38 3.82 -8.01
N TYR A 101 -19.15 3.99 -8.47
CA TYR A 101 -18.83 4.54 -9.78
C TYR A 101 -17.85 3.62 -10.51
N PRO A 102 -18.34 2.54 -11.16
CA PRO A 102 -17.47 1.61 -11.89
C PRO A 102 -16.67 2.29 -13.01
N SER A 103 -17.19 3.37 -13.61
CA SER A 103 -16.47 4.15 -14.63
C SER A 103 -15.25 4.91 -14.09
N ILE A 104 -15.28 5.30 -12.81
CA ILE A 104 -14.18 5.99 -12.13
C ILE A 104 -13.25 4.98 -11.47
N ALA A 105 -13.77 3.82 -11.08
CA ALA A 105 -13.04 2.73 -10.41
C ALA A 105 -11.72 2.43 -11.13
N ILE A 106 -11.74 2.26 -12.45
CA ILE A 106 -10.57 1.92 -13.27
C ILE A 106 -9.41 2.90 -13.05
N TYR A 107 -9.70 4.19 -12.98
CA TYR A 107 -8.68 5.22 -12.79
C TYR A 107 -8.13 5.20 -11.36
N VAL A 108 -9.00 5.04 -10.36
CA VAL A 108 -8.59 5.03 -8.94
C VAL A 108 -7.84 3.73 -8.60
N ASP A 109 -8.27 2.60 -9.14
CA ASP A 109 -7.57 1.32 -9.11
C ASP A 109 -6.17 1.49 -9.71
N THR A 110 -6.04 2.09 -10.89
CA THR A 110 -4.74 2.34 -11.51
C THR A 110 -3.81 3.18 -10.61
N CYS A 111 -4.34 4.20 -9.94
CA CYS A 111 -3.59 5.00 -8.97
C CYS A 111 -3.18 4.18 -7.73
N ARG A 112 -4.08 3.35 -7.19
CA ARG A 112 -3.84 2.44 -6.06
C ARG A 112 -2.71 1.47 -6.39
N GLU A 113 -2.75 0.88 -7.57
CA GLU A 113 -1.77 -0.09 -8.06
C GLU A 113 -0.38 0.56 -8.26
N CYS A 114 -0.32 1.82 -8.71
CA CYS A 114 0.92 2.60 -8.74
C CYS A 114 1.46 2.89 -7.32
N TYR A 115 0.56 3.18 -6.38
CA TYR A 115 0.94 3.42 -4.99
C TYR A 115 1.52 2.16 -4.33
N GLU A 116 0.99 0.99 -4.65
CA GLU A 116 1.51 -0.29 -4.18
C GLU A 116 3.00 -0.48 -4.53
N ALA A 117 3.37 -0.20 -5.78
CA ALA A 117 4.76 -0.19 -6.22
C ALA A 117 5.64 0.76 -5.41
N TYR A 118 5.15 1.97 -5.13
CA TYR A 118 5.84 2.91 -4.25
C TYR A 118 5.99 2.39 -2.82
N VAL A 119 4.97 1.73 -2.27
CA VAL A 119 5.00 1.15 -0.92
C VAL A 119 6.05 0.06 -0.80
N ILE A 120 6.16 -0.85 -1.77
CA ILE A 120 7.18 -1.92 -1.75
C ILE A 120 8.60 -1.31 -1.76
N TYR A 121 8.85 -0.29 -2.58
CA TYR A 121 10.14 0.41 -2.56
C TYR A 121 10.47 1.05 -1.20
N ASN A 122 9.49 1.68 -0.56
CA ASN A 122 9.67 2.23 0.79
C ASN A 122 9.88 1.13 1.83
N PHE A 123 9.22 -0.02 1.69
CA PHE A 123 9.42 -1.16 2.57
C PHE A 123 10.84 -1.74 2.47
N MET A 124 11.37 -1.87 1.25
CA MET A 124 12.77 -2.26 1.04
C MET A 124 13.74 -1.25 1.69
N THR A 125 13.50 0.05 1.48
CA THR A 125 14.31 1.11 2.10
C THR A 125 14.24 1.05 3.63
N PHE A 126 13.06 0.75 4.18
CA PHE A 126 12.87 0.57 5.61
C PHE A 126 13.71 -0.59 6.16
N LEU A 127 13.67 -1.76 5.52
CA LEU A 127 14.44 -2.93 5.94
C LEU A 127 15.95 -2.66 5.89
N LEU A 128 16.43 -2.02 4.83
CA LEU A 128 17.83 -1.64 4.69
C LEU A 128 18.27 -0.68 5.78
N ASN A 129 17.51 0.40 6.02
CA ASN A 129 17.83 1.36 7.08
C ASN A 129 17.77 0.72 8.47
N TYR A 130 16.87 -0.25 8.68
CA TYR A 130 16.78 -0.98 9.95
C TYR A 130 18.03 -1.85 10.16
N LEU A 131 18.44 -2.59 9.13
CA LEU A 131 19.62 -3.44 9.15
C LEU A 131 20.93 -2.64 9.30
N GLU A 132 21.07 -1.51 8.60
CA GLU A 132 22.25 -0.63 8.70
C GLU A 132 22.37 0.00 10.10
N ASN A 133 21.25 0.35 10.73
CA ASN A 133 21.25 0.87 12.11
C ASN A 133 21.64 -0.20 13.14
N GLN A 134 21.30 -1.47 12.91
CA GLN A 134 21.64 -2.56 13.82
C GLN A 134 23.05 -3.12 13.57
N TYR A 135 23.49 -3.13 12.32
CA TYR A 135 24.77 -3.69 11.86
C TYR A 135 25.54 -2.68 11.00
N PRO A 136 26.44 -1.88 11.59
CA PRO A 136 27.24 -0.88 10.85
C PRO A 136 28.16 -1.51 9.79
N SER A 137 28.42 -2.82 9.86
CA SER A 137 29.12 -3.62 8.85
C SER A 137 28.22 -4.68 8.20
N LEU A 138 27.01 -4.27 7.77
CA LEU A 138 25.99 -5.13 7.16
C LEU A 138 26.56 -6.08 6.10
N VAL A 139 27.40 -5.57 5.20
CA VAL A 139 28.02 -6.35 4.11
C VAL A 139 28.91 -7.47 4.67
N MET A 140 29.73 -7.18 5.67
CA MET A 140 30.63 -8.16 6.29
C MET A 140 29.86 -9.22 7.08
N MET A 141 28.76 -8.84 7.75
CA MET A 141 27.89 -9.81 8.43
C MET A 141 27.17 -10.71 7.43
N LEU A 142 26.70 -10.16 6.31
CA LEU A 142 26.10 -10.94 5.23
C LEU A 142 27.10 -11.91 4.59
N GLU A 143 28.35 -11.49 4.39
CA GLU A 143 29.41 -12.35 3.83
C GLU A 143 29.75 -13.56 4.72
N VAL A 144 29.59 -13.42 6.05
CA VAL A 144 29.82 -14.51 7.02
C VAL A 144 28.62 -15.45 7.11
N GLN A 145 27.42 -15.02 6.69
CA GLN A 145 26.24 -15.88 6.71
C GLN A 145 26.28 -16.94 5.60
N GLU A 146 25.74 -18.13 5.90
CA GLU A 146 25.65 -19.21 4.91
C GLU A 146 24.74 -18.81 3.74
N GLN A 147 25.12 -19.22 2.53
CA GLN A 147 24.32 -19.02 1.32
C GLN A 147 22.94 -19.65 1.49
N GLN A 148 21.91 -18.80 1.54
CA GLN A 148 20.52 -19.24 1.60
C GLN A 148 20.11 -19.83 0.25
N LYS A 149 19.49 -21.00 0.28
CA LYS A 149 18.88 -21.61 -0.90
C LYS A 149 17.62 -20.83 -1.28
N HIS A 150 17.36 -20.71 -2.58
CA HIS A 150 16.16 -20.07 -3.08
C HIS A 150 14.88 -20.77 -2.57
N LEU A 151 13.89 -19.99 -2.13
CA LEU A 151 12.56 -20.53 -1.80
C LEU A 151 11.92 -21.16 -3.06
N PRO A 152 11.14 -22.26 -2.91
CA PRO A 152 10.37 -22.81 -4.02
C PRO A 152 9.40 -21.72 -4.56
N PRO A 153 9.32 -21.48 -5.88
CA PRO A 153 9.63 -22.35 -7.02
C PRO A 153 11.03 -22.20 -7.66
N LEU A 154 11.93 -21.37 -7.12
CA LEU A 154 13.25 -21.09 -7.69
C LEU A 154 14.38 -22.00 -7.14
N CYS A 155 14.03 -23.12 -6.51
CA CYS A 155 14.96 -24.03 -5.83
C CYS A 155 16.06 -24.64 -6.73
N CYS A 156 15.90 -24.56 -8.06
CA CYS A 156 16.87 -25.06 -9.05
C CYS A 156 17.89 -24.01 -9.50
N CYS A 157 17.77 -22.75 -9.09
CA CYS A 157 18.70 -21.68 -9.47
C CYS A 157 19.97 -21.70 -8.60
N PRO A 158 21.13 -21.28 -9.14
CA PRO A 158 22.36 -21.18 -8.37
C PRO A 158 22.22 -20.12 -7.26
N PRO A 159 22.63 -20.42 -6.01
CA PRO A 159 22.49 -19.51 -4.89
C PRO A 159 23.23 -18.20 -5.16
N TRP A 160 22.63 -17.09 -4.75
CA TRP A 160 23.24 -15.77 -4.94
C TRP A 160 24.44 -15.58 -4.01
N PRO A 161 25.54 -14.98 -4.50
CA PRO A 161 26.67 -14.66 -3.64
C PRO A 161 26.25 -13.65 -2.57
N MET A 162 26.50 -14.00 -1.31
CA MET A 162 26.21 -13.15 -0.15
C MET A 162 27.09 -11.89 -0.12
N GLY A 163 26.64 -10.86 0.58
CA GLY A 163 27.35 -9.57 0.72
C GLY A 163 26.72 -8.45 -0.10
N GLU A 164 27.56 -7.60 -0.71
CA GLU A 164 27.12 -6.40 -1.45
C GLU A 164 26.32 -6.75 -2.70
N VAL A 165 26.68 -7.84 -3.39
CA VAL A 165 26.01 -8.29 -4.62
C VAL A 165 24.55 -8.68 -4.35
N LEU A 166 24.28 -9.35 -3.23
CA LEU A 166 22.91 -9.68 -2.81
C LEU A 166 22.09 -8.39 -2.59
N LEU A 167 22.62 -7.44 -1.82
CA LEU A 167 21.94 -6.17 -1.53
C LEU A 167 21.65 -5.37 -2.81
N LEU A 168 22.62 -5.31 -3.73
CA LEU A 168 22.43 -4.65 -5.02
C LEU A 168 21.34 -5.35 -5.84
N ARG A 169 21.36 -6.68 -5.91
CA ARG A 169 20.35 -7.44 -6.67
C ARG A 169 18.95 -7.31 -6.07
N CYS A 170 18.81 -7.31 -4.75
CA CYS A 170 17.54 -7.06 -4.07
C CYS A 170 17.01 -5.64 -4.37
N LYS A 171 17.88 -4.62 -4.27
CA LYS A 171 17.53 -3.23 -4.62
C LYS A 171 17.07 -3.12 -6.08
N LEU A 172 17.79 -3.76 -7.00
CA LEU A 172 17.46 -3.76 -8.43
C LEU A 172 16.16 -4.52 -8.72
N GLY A 173 15.90 -5.64 -8.05
CA GLY A 173 14.66 -6.41 -8.21
C GLY A 173 13.41 -5.64 -7.76
N VAL A 174 13.49 -4.97 -6.61
CA VAL A 174 12.39 -4.10 -6.14
C VAL A 174 12.22 -2.87 -7.05
N LEU A 175 13.33 -2.27 -7.51
CA LEU A 175 13.28 -1.12 -8.42
C LEU A 175 12.67 -1.51 -9.77
N GLN A 176 12.95 -2.71 -10.28
CA GLN A 176 12.34 -3.24 -11.49
C GLN A 176 10.82 -3.19 -11.39
N TYR A 177 10.24 -3.76 -10.33
CA TYR A 177 8.78 -3.75 -10.15
C TYR A 177 8.22 -2.33 -10.03
N THR A 178 8.94 -1.45 -9.33
CA THR A 178 8.54 -0.05 -9.14
C THR A 178 8.43 0.72 -10.47
N VAL A 179 9.25 0.37 -11.47
CA VAL A 179 9.21 0.96 -12.82
C VAL A 179 8.24 0.22 -13.73
N VAL A 180 8.17 -1.11 -13.62
CA VAL A 180 7.28 -1.94 -14.44
C VAL A 180 5.81 -1.58 -14.20
N ARG A 181 5.39 -1.33 -12.95
CA ARG A 181 3.98 -1.04 -12.63
C ARG A 181 3.43 0.26 -13.27
N PRO A 182 4.12 1.41 -13.23
CA PRO A 182 3.73 2.59 -14.00
C PRO A 182 3.72 2.36 -15.51
N VAL A 183 4.66 1.57 -16.03
CA VAL A 183 4.72 1.28 -17.47
C VAL A 183 3.53 0.41 -17.90
N THR A 184 3.21 -0.65 -17.15
CA THR A 184 2.07 -1.53 -17.45
C THR A 184 0.74 -0.81 -17.30
N THR A 185 0.61 0.15 -16.38
CA THR A 185 -0.59 0.99 -16.24
C THR A 185 -0.76 1.95 -17.40
N VAL A 186 0.31 2.59 -17.90
CA VAL A 186 0.23 3.42 -19.11
C VAL A 186 -0.16 2.59 -20.33
N ILE A 187 0.39 1.38 -20.47
CA ILE A 187 0.00 0.45 -21.55
C ILE A 187 -1.47 0.07 -21.41
N ALA A 188 -1.95 -0.21 -20.19
CA ALA A 188 -3.36 -0.52 -19.94
C ALA A 188 -4.30 0.62 -20.37
N LEU A 189 -3.97 1.87 -20.01
CA LEU A 189 -4.74 3.05 -20.43
C LEU A 189 -4.77 3.23 -21.96
N ILE A 190 -3.65 3.00 -22.64
CA ILE A 190 -3.60 3.06 -24.11
C ILE A 190 -4.47 1.96 -24.72
N CYS A 191 -4.38 0.73 -24.22
CA CYS A 191 -5.22 -0.38 -24.67
C CYS A 191 -6.72 -0.11 -24.45
N GLN A 192 -7.06 0.57 -23.35
CA GLN A 192 -8.42 0.98 -23.05
C GLN A 192 -8.95 2.02 -24.02
N LEU A 193 -8.13 3.03 -24.37
CA LEU A 193 -8.47 4.00 -25.40
C LEU A 193 -8.64 3.38 -26.79
N CYS A 194 -7.89 2.32 -27.10
CA CYS A 194 -8.04 1.56 -28.34
C CYS A 194 -9.23 0.57 -28.34
N GLY A 195 -9.96 0.41 -27.24
CA GLY A 195 -11.12 -0.48 -27.13
C GLY A 195 -10.80 -1.97 -27.13
N VAL A 196 -9.55 -2.36 -26.86
CA VAL A 196 -9.07 -3.78 -26.79
C VAL A 196 -8.93 -4.26 -25.34
N TYR A 197 -9.22 -3.39 -24.38
CA TYR A 197 -9.15 -3.66 -22.94
C TYR A 197 -10.52 -4.10 -22.42
N ASP A 198 -10.87 -5.37 -22.69
CA ASP A 198 -12.03 -6.01 -22.08
C ASP A 198 -11.69 -6.42 -20.64
N GLU A 199 -12.07 -5.57 -19.68
CA GLU A 199 -11.88 -5.82 -18.25
C GLU A 199 -12.70 -7.03 -17.77
N GLY A 200 -12.07 -7.90 -16.98
CA GLY A 200 -12.76 -9.00 -16.30
C GLY A 200 -13.10 -10.20 -17.18
N ASN A 201 -12.78 -10.19 -18.48
CA ASN A 201 -12.94 -11.34 -19.35
C ASN A 201 -11.60 -12.04 -19.58
N PHE A 202 -11.42 -13.23 -18.99
CA PHE A 202 -10.24 -14.09 -19.17
C PHE A 202 -10.28 -14.76 -20.54
N SER A 203 -10.09 -13.97 -21.60
CA SER A 203 -9.84 -14.47 -22.95
C SER A 203 -8.36 -14.33 -23.29
N SER A 204 -7.81 -15.32 -23.98
CA SER A 204 -6.43 -15.31 -24.50
C SER A 204 -6.21 -14.27 -25.61
N ALA A 205 -7.28 -13.63 -26.11
CA ALA A 205 -7.20 -12.54 -27.08
C ALA A 205 -7.09 -11.14 -26.45
N ASN A 206 -7.28 -11.01 -25.13
CA ASN A 206 -7.41 -9.71 -24.47
C ASN A 206 -6.08 -9.23 -23.87
N ALA A 207 -5.72 -7.98 -24.13
CA ALA A 207 -4.50 -7.35 -23.61
C ALA A 207 -4.46 -7.33 -22.06
N TRP A 208 -5.63 -7.26 -21.43
CA TRP A 208 -5.81 -7.26 -19.97
C TRP A 208 -5.17 -8.49 -19.31
N THR A 209 -5.46 -9.69 -19.82
CA THR A 209 -4.97 -10.96 -19.24
C THR A 209 -3.45 -11.03 -19.21
N TYR A 210 -2.80 -10.64 -20.31
CA TYR A 210 -1.33 -10.64 -20.40
C TYR A 210 -0.69 -9.62 -19.46
N LEU A 211 -1.27 -8.41 -19.36
CA LEU A 211 -0.80 -7.39 -18.43
C LEU A 211 -0.90 -7.87 -16.98
N VAL A 212 -2.02 -8.48 -16.60
CA VAL A 212 -2.22 -9.03 -15.25
C VAL A 212 -1.20 -10.14 -14.94
N ILE A 213 -0.97 -11.08 -15.85
CA ILE A 213 0.02 -12.16 -15.64
C ILE A 213 1.42 -11.59 -15.46
N PHE A 214 1.84 -10.70 -16.37
CA PHE A 214 3.16 -10.08 -16.31
C PHE A 214 3.37 -9.30 -15.02
N ASN A 215 2.33 -8.58 -14.59
CA ASN A 215 2.34 -7.79 -13.38
C ASN A 215 2.44 -8.65 -12.11
N ASN A 216 1.70 -9.76 -12.05
CA ASN A 216 1.80 -10.72 -10.95
C ASN A 216 3.17 -11.40 -10.90
N MET A 217 3.74 -11.78 -12.05
CA MET A 217 5.09 -12.35 -12.11
C MET A 217 6.16 -11.36 -11.61
N SER A 218 6.06 -10.09 -12.02
CA SER A 218 6.97 -9.04 -11.54
C SER A 218 6.82 -8.78 -10.04
N GLN A 219 5.59 -8.85 -9.51
CA GLN A 219 5.32 -8.68 -8.09
C GLN A 219 5.84 -9.86 -7.25
N LEU A 220 5.65 -11.09 -7.72
CA LEU A 220 6.21 -12.29 -7.09
C LEU A 220 7.74 -12.22 -7.02
N PHE A 221 8.39 -11.76 -8.09
CA PHE A 221 9.84 -11.56 -8.10
C PHE A 221 10.29 -10.48 -7.12
N ALA A 222 9.58 -9.34 -7.05
CA ALA A 222 9.90 -8.29 -6.09
C ALA A 222 9.74 -8.74 -4.63
N MET A 223 8.67 -9.47 -4.32
CA MET A 223 8.45 -10.06 -2.99
C MET A 223 9.46 -11.17 -2.67
N TYR A 224 9.98 -11.87 -3.68
CA TYR A 224 11.05 -12.85 -3.50
C TYR A 224 12.40 -12.18 -3.17
N CYS A 225 12.67 -11.00 -3.75
CA CYS A 225 13.88 -10.23 -3.52
C CYS A 225 13.90 -9.48 -2.17
N LEU A 226 12.76 -9.43 -1.46
CA LEU A 226 12.57 -8.66 -0.24
C LEU A 226 12.60 -9.58 0.98
#